data_AF-A0A8K0U370-F1
#
_entry.id   AF-A0A8K0U370-F1
#
_cell.length_a   1.000
_cell.length_b   1.000
_cell.length_c   1.000
_cell.angle_alpha   90.00
_cell.angle_beta   90.00
_cell.angle_gamma   90.00
#
_symmetry.space_group_name_H-M   'P 1'
#
loop_
_entity.id
_entity.type
_entity.pdbx_description
1 polymer ?
#
loop_
_entity_poly.entity_id
_entity_poly.type
_entity_poly.pdbx_seq_one_letter_code
_entity_poly.pdbx_strand_id
1 'polypeptide(L)'
;MSSSPLLSVLQASLTNEYLFCASCTLVLYDHLITFDQEIDFFWSEKWNVSSLLYMASRYLADTEVLLLLAIYAAGPTFAVSSSHISAVFEYSSEMRSCKRLEVVVVAVAGLAMLVNQAVICLRVWYLFAHNKVIRVVVTVIYIVCMTAIVTLLFTSLGVSPVPWTSCGRLNHIKTYWHIYLPAVLLHSVLYIFTVCRTVGNMSWRGLRGTAEHFVAEGGPMYLVATCALLYSFIGATFTKDPQAYMPAAQSYFPNSLVAIAVCHAMLSIRTLAARLDVDPTWLLSHSELSRIRWKRGPEGEVVVDCELARNGDVELAPLSM
;
A
#
# COMPACT_ATOMS: atom_id res chain seq x y z
N MET A 1 23.84 -30.97 23.29
CA MET A 1 23.66 -29.54 23.59
C MET A 1 23.53 -28.76 22.28
N SER A 2 22.51 -27.91 22.17
CA SER A 2 22.23 -26.84 21.17
C SER A 2 21.87 -27.14 19.69
N SER A 3 21.02 -28.14 19.39
CA SER A 3 20.35 -28.24 18.07
C SER A 3 19.06 -27.40 17.97
N SER A 4 18.48 -26.95 19.09
CA SER A 4 17.24 -26.16 19.11
C SER A 4 17.31 -24.78 18.44
N PRO A 5 18.37 -23.96 18.57
CA PRO A 5 18.38 -22.62 17.96
C PRO A 5 18.57 -22.67 16.44
N LEU A 6 19.27 -23.68 15.92
CA LEU A 6 19.44 -23.84 14.47
C LEU A 6 18.12 -24.24 13.80
N LEU A 7 17.39 -25.17 14.42
CA LEU A 7 16.08 -25.62 13.92
C LEU A 7 15.07 -24.47 13.86
N SER A 8 15.01 -23.63 14.90
CA SER A 8 14.10 -22.47 14.91
C SER A 8 14.47 -21.42 13.87
N VAL A 9 15.74 -21.21 13.55
CA VAL A 9 16.12 -20.30 12.46
C VAL A 9 15.77 -20.87 11.09
N LEU A 10 15.96 -22.17 10.88
CA LEU A 10 15.61 -22.84 9.61
C LEU A 10 14.11 -22.81 9.35
N GLN A 11 13.31 -23.17 10.35
CA GLN A 11 11.84 -23.09 10.25
C GLN A 11 11.38 -21.64 9.98
N ALA A 12 12.00 -20.65 10.62
CA ALA A 12 11.64 -19.24 10.41
C ALA A 12 11.97 -18.77 8.99
N SER A 13 13.10 -19.25 8.44
CA SER A 13 13.50 -18.97 7.06
C SER A 13 12.52 -19.58 6.06
N LEU A 14 12.11 -20.83 6.27
CA LEU A 14 11.11 -21.50 5.43
C LEU A 14 9.75 -20.78 5.49
N THR A 15 9.29 -20.40 6.68
CA THR A 15 8.04 -19.64 6.83
C THR A 15 8.11 -18.30 6.11
N ASN A 16 9.26 -17.61 6.20
CA ASN A 16 9.48 -16.36 5.48
C ASN A 16 9.44 -16.56 3.95
N GLU A 17 10.08 -17.61 3.43
CA GLU A 17 10.05 -17.96 2.00
C GLU A 17 8.64 -18.28 1.51
N TYR A 18 7.86 -19.06 2.26
CA TYR A 18 6.47 -19.34 1.90
C TYR A 18 5.62 -18.07 1.88
N LEU A 19 5.76 -17.21 2.88
CA LEU A 19 5.01 -15.95 2.95
C LEU A 19 5.44 -14.96 1.87
N PHE A 20 6.71 -14.96 1.50
CA PHE A 20 7.24 -14.21 0.37
C PHE A 20 6.63 -14.70 -0.95
N CYS A 21 6.70 -16.01 -1.24
CA CYS A 21 6.12 -16.59 -2.45
C CYS A 21 4.61 -16.33 -2.55
N ALA A 22 3.89 -16.42 -1.43
CA ALA A 22 2.47 -16.07 -1.36
C ALA A 22 2.25 -14.58 -1.69
N SER A 23 3.05 -13.69 -1.12
CA SER A 23 2.97 -12.24 -1.37
C SER A 23 3.27 -11.88 -2.83
N CYS A 24 4.31 -12.47 -3.43
CA CYS A 24 4.61 -12.29 -4.85
C CYS A 24 3.49 -12.81 -5.74
N THR A 25 2.96 -13.99 -5.44
CA THR A 25 1.84 -14.57 -6.19
C THR A 25 0.62 -13.66 -6.13
N LEU A 26 0.32 -13.08 -4.95
CA LEU A 26 -0.78 -12.13 -4.79
C LEU A 26 -0.58 -10.86 -5.64
N VAL A 27 0.61 -10.25 -5.62
CA VAL A 27 0.88 -9.04 -6.42
C VAL A 27 0.80 -9.31 -7.91
N LEU A 28 1.42 -10.40 -8.38
CA LEU A 28 1.39 -10.78 -9.79
C LEU A 28 -0.03 -11.15 -10.25
N TYR A 29 -0.75 -11.92 -9.43
CA TYR A 29 -2.14 -12.28 -9.72
C TYR A 29 -3.01 -11.03 -9.80
N ASP A 30 -2.88 -10.12 -8.82
CA ASP A 30 -3.56 -8.83 -8.80
C ASP A 30 -3.27 -8.02 -10.06
N HIS A 31 -1.99 -8.00 -10.48
CA HIS A 31 -1.57 -7.31 -11.68
C HIS A 31 -2.31 -7.85 -12.90
N LEU A 32 -2.28 -9.17 -13.10
CA LEU A 32 -2.88 -9.81 -14.27
C LEU A 32 -4.39 -9.59 -14.36
N ILE A 33 -5.13 -9.63 -13.25
CA ILE A 33 -6.59 -9.50 -13.26
C ILE A 33 -7.09 -8.06 -13.37
N THR A 34 -6.21 -7.07 -13.18
CA THR A 34 -6.57 -5.63 -13.25
C THR A 34 -5.86 -4.91 -14.39
N PHE A 35 -5.08 -5.62 -15.20
CA PHE A 35 -4.30 -5.03 -16.28
C PHE A 35 -5.17 -4.45 -17.41
N ASP A 36 -6.32 -5.06 -17.68
CA ASP A 36 -7.32 -4.56 -18.62
C ASP A 36 -7.82 -3.16 -18.19
N GLN A 37 -8.24 -3.04 -16.93
CA GLN A 37 -8.71 -1.79 -16.35
C GLN A 37 -7.59 -0.76 -16.25
N GLU A 38 -6.35 -1.20 -16.03
CA GLU A 38 -5.18 -0.32 -16.01
C GLU A 38 -4.97 0.37 -17.36
N ILE A 39 -5.02 -0.39 -18.46
CA ILE A 39 -4.87 0.15 -19.82
C ILE A 39 -5.98 1.16 -20.12
N ASP A 40 -7.22 0.80 -19.79
CA ASP A 40 -8.38 1.64 -20.08
C ASP A 40 -8.36 2.96 -19.30
N PHE A 41 -8.05 2.92 -17.99
CA PHE A 41 -8.18 4.09 -17.13
C PHE A 41 -6.92 4.93 -16.97
N PHE A 42 -5.73 4.35 -17.15
CA PHE A 42 -4.49 5.06 -16.83
C PHE A 42 -3.56 5.24 -18.02
N TRP A 43 -3.52 4.29 -18.96
CA TRP A 43 -2.66 4.41 -20.14
C TRP A 43 -3.28 5.27 -21.24
N SER A 44 -4.61 5.20 -21.38
CA SER A 44 -5.34 5.94 -22.42
C SER A 44 -5.61 7.41 -22.06
N GLU A 45 -5.53 7.76 -20.78
CA GLU A 45 -5.82 9.10 -20.28
C GLU A 45 -4.58 10.02 -20.28
N LYS A 46 -4.79 11.34 -20.25
CA LYS A 46 -3.71 12.31 -20.03
C LYS A 46 -3.09 12.07 -18.65
N TRP A 47 -1.76 12.02 -18.60
CA TRP A 47 -1.00 11.84 -17.36
C TRP A 47 -1.31 12.95 -16.35
N ASN A 48 -1.97 12.57 -15.25
CA ASN A 48 -2.24 13.43 -14.10
C ASN A 48 -1.54 12.87 -12.84
N VAL A 49 -1.54 13.63 -11.74
CA VAL A 49 -0.86 13.23 -10.50
C VAL A 49 -1.39 11.90 -9.94
N SER A 50 -2.71 11.67 -10.03
CA SER A 50 -3.31 10.42 -9.57
C SER A 50 -2.84 9.24 -10.43
N SER A 51 -2.80 9.39 -11.76
CA SER A 51 -2.28 8.37 -12.66
C SER A 51 -0.81 8.07 -12.40
N LEU A 52 0.01 9.09 -12.15
CA LEU A 52 1.42 8.90 -11.81
C LEU A 52 1.59 8.16 -10.47
N LEU A 53 0.80 8.50 -9.45
CA LEU A 53 0.84 7.84 -8.15
C LEU A 53 0.38 6.38 -8.22
N TYR A 54 -0.64 6.08 -9.01
CA TYR A 54 -1.08 4.71 -9.28
C TYR A 54 0.04 3.90 -9.94
N MET A 55 0.61 4.42 -11.03
CA MET A 55 1.71 3.78 -11.75
C MET A 55 2.93 3.58 -10.83
N ALA A 56 3.30 4.59 -10.05
CA ALA A 56 4.38 4.47 -9.09
C ALA A 56 4.10 3.39 -8.04
N SER A 57 2.92 3.37 -7.42
CA SER A 57 2.54 2.36 -6.43
C SER A 57 2.64 0.93 -6.99
N ARG A 58 2.07 0.73 -8.18
CA ARG A 58 2.00 -0.55 -8.89
C ARG A 58 3.39 -1.07 -9.30
N TYR A 59 4.11 -0.29 -10.10
CA TYR A 59 5.38 -0.73 -10.67
C TYR A 59 6.52 -0.76 -9.64
N LEU A 60 6.44 0.01 -8.54
CA LEU A 60 7.39 -0.15 -7.43
C LEU A 60 7.18 -1.48 -6.70
N ALA A 61 5.92 -1.91 -6.51
CA ALA A 61 5.62 -3.22 -5.93
C ALA A 61 6.11 -4.37 -6.83
N ASP A 62 5.88 -4.27 -8.15
CA ASP A 62 6.40 -5.26 -9.10
C ASP A 62 7.93 -5.28 -9.15
N THR A 63 8.55 -4.10 -9.08
CA THR A 63 10.02 -3.98 -9.02
C THR A 63 10.57 -4.62 -7.74
N GLU A 64 9.91 -4.42 -6.59
CA GLU A 64 10.30 -5.07 -5.33
C GLU A 64 10.22 -6.60 -5.44
N VAL A 65 9.17 -7.14 -6.06
CA VAL A 65 9.05 -8.59 -6.36
C VAL A 65 10.23 -9.07 -7.20
N LEU A 66 10.55 -8.41 -8.30
CA LEU A 66 11.65 -8.80 -9.19
C LEU A 66 13.01 -8.76 -8.48
N LEU A 67 13.25 -7.73 -7.68
CA LEU A 67 14.50 -7.59 -6.94
C LEU A 67 14.63 -8.65 -5.84
N LEU A 68 13.55 -8.95 -5.12
CA LEU A 68 13.54 -10.00 -4.10
C LEU A 68 13.73 -11.38 -4.74
N LEU A 69 13.07 -11.67 -5.87
CA LEU A 69 13.32 -12.91 -6.63
C LEU A 69 14.78 -13.02 -7.07
N ALA A 70 15.40 -11.92 -7.51
CA ALA A 70 16.83 -11.90 -7.85
C ALA A 70 17.72 -12.20 -6.63
N ILE A 71 17.37 -11.69 -5.44
CA ILE A 71 18.06 -12.03 -4.18
C ILE A 71 17.95 -13.52 -3.87
N TYR A 72 16.75 -14.10 -3.98
CA TYR A 72 16.53 -15.52 -3.73
C TYR A 72 17.24 -16.41 -4.74
N ALA A 73 17.24 -16.04 -6.02
CA ALA A 73 17.96 -16.74 -7.08
C ALA A 73 19.49 -16.66 -6.92
N ALA A 74 20.00 -15.56 -6.34
CA ALA A 74 21.42 -15.36 -6.04
C ALA A 74 21.85 -15.98 -4.68
N GLY A 75 20.92 -16.53 -3.91
CA GLY A 75 21.19 -17.21 -2.63
C GLY A 75 22.01 -18.49 -2.82
N PRO A 76 22.61 -19.04 -1.75
CA PRO A 76 23.43 -20.24 -1.83
C PRO A 76 22.58 -21.43 -2.28
N THR A 77 22.86 -21.96 -3.47
CA THR A 77 22.34 -23.26 -3.91
C THR A 77 22.98 -24.34 -3.06
N PHE A 78 22.18 -25.14 -2.36
CA PHE A 78 22.67 -26.32 -1.64
C PHE A 78 23.18 -27.37 -2.66
N ALA A 79 24.48 -27.38 -2.93
CA ALA A 79 25.12 -28.47 -3.66
C ALA A 79 25.43 -29.60 -2.66
N VAL A 80 24.71 -30.72 -2.76
CA VAL A 80 25.02 -31.94 -2.01
C VAL A 80 26.12 -32.69 -2.77
N SER A 81 27.37 -32.59 -2.30
CA SER A 81 28.46 -33.41 -2.82
C SER A 81 28.34 -34.84 -2.25
N SER A 82 28.37 -35.83 -3.14
CA SER A 82 28.05 -37.23 -2.86
C SER A 82 29.12 -38.02 -2.08
N SER A 83 30.25 -37.41 -1.72
CA SER A 83 31.35 -38.16 -1.07
C SER A 83 31.69 -37.74 0.37
N HIS A 84 31.26 -36.58 0.86
CA HIS A 84 31.35 -36.23 2.28
C HIS A 84 30.26 -35.21 2.62
N ILE A 85 29.51 -35.39 3.72
CA ILE A 85 28.54 -34.39 4.24
C ILE A 85 29.32 -33.20 4.79
N SER A 86 29.91 -32.43 3.89
CA SER A 86 30.38 -31.07 4.13
C SER A 86 29.45 -30.20 3.31
N ALA A 87 28.58 -29.44 3.98
CA ALA A 87 27.88 -28.35 3.33
C ALA A 87 28.92 -27.32 2.91
N VAL A 88 29.55 -27.54 1.76
CA VAL A 88 30.40 -26.54 1.13
C VAL A 88 29.43 -25.50 0.61
N PHE A 89 29.26 -24.42 1.38
CA PHE A 89 28.76 -23.17 0.86
C PHE A 89 29.77 -22.72 -0.20
N GLU A 90 29.54 -23.09 -1.46
CA GLU A 90 30.21 -22.46 -2.59
C GLU A 90 29.75 -21.00 -2.63
N TYR A 91 30.49 -20.18 -1.86
CA TYR A 91 30.27 -18.76 -1.72
C TYR A 91 30.81 -18.10 -2.98
N SER A 92 29.91 -17.85 -3.94
CA SER A 92 30.29 -17.16 -5.18
C SER A 92 30.80 -15.75 -4.85
N SER A 93 31.86 -15.37 -5.56
CA SER A 93 32.76 -14.23 -5.33
C SER A 93 32.18 -12.82 -5.53
N GLU A 94 30.86 -12.63 -5.44
CA GLU A 94 30.16 -11.37 -5.75
C GLU A 94 29.50 -10.71 -4.51
N MET A 95 30.14 -10.79 -3.35
CA MET A 95 29.65 -10.22 -2.08
C MET A 95 29.39 -8.70 -2.14
N ARG A 96 30.06 -7.97 -3.06
CA ARG A 96 29.82 -6.53 -3.31
C ARG A 96 28.50 -6.27 -4.04
N SER A 97 28.10 -7.17 -4.93
CA SER A 97 26.87 -7.05 -5.73
C SER A 97 25.63 -7.33 -4.88
N CYS A 98 25.70 -8.30 -3.97
CA CYS A 98 24.62 -8.57 -3.02
C CYS A 98 24.32 -7.36 -2.09
N LYS A 99 25.35 -6.73 -1.51
CA LYS A 99 25.14 -5.53 -0.67
C LYS A 99 24.47 -4.40 -1.43
N ARG A 100 24.86 -4.18 -2.69
CA ARG A 100 24.22 -3.16 -3.54
C ARG A 100 22.77 -3.50 -3.81
N LEU A 101 22.48 -4.77 -4.12
CA LEU A 101 21.12 -5.24 -4.37
C LEU A 101 20.23 -5.05 -3.13
N GLU A 102 20.70 -5.42 -1.94
CA GLU A 102 19.96 -5.21 -0.68
C GLU A 102 19.66 -3.73 -0.43
N VAL A 103 20.64 -2.84 -0.62
CA VAL A 103 20.42 -1.38 -0.50
C VAL A 103 19.37 -0.90 -1.51
N VAL A 104 19.39 -1.42 -2.74
CA VAL A 104 18.38 -1.09 -3.77
C VAL A 104 17.00 -1.58 -3.35
N VAL A 105 16.87 -2.81 -2.82
CA VAL A 105 15.59 -3.33 -2.31
C VAL A 105 15.04 -2.46 -1.19
N VAL A 106 15.86 -2.14 -0.20
CA VAL A 106 15.44 -1.29 0.93
C VAL A 106 15.04 0.11 0.45
N ALA A 107 15.75 0.67 -0.53
CA ALA A 107 15.40 1.96 -1.12
C ALA A 107 14.09 1.91 -1.91
N VAL A 108 13.86 0.86 -2.72
CA VAL A 108 12.62 0.67 -3.49
C VAL A 108 11.45 0.43 -2.54
N ALA A 109 11.59 -0.44 -1.54
CA ALA A 109 10.57 -0.70 -0.53
C ALA A 109 10.23 0.58 0.26
N GLY A 110 11.25 1.36 0.62
CA GLY A 110 11.08 2.68 1.22
C GLY A 110 10.25 3.60 0.32
N LEU A 111 10.65 3.75 -0.95
CA LEU A 111 9.94 4.59 -1.92
C LEU A 111 8.49 4.12 -2.15
N ALA A 112 8.26 2.82 -2.28
CA ALA A 112 6.93 2.22 -2.41
C ALA A 112 6.06 2.58 -1.20
N MET A 113 6.59 2.43 0.01
CA MET A 113 5.93 2.84 1.24
C MET A 113 5.59 4.33 1.24
N LEU A 114 6.51 5.22 0.82
CA LEU A 114 6.26 6.67 0.75
C LEU A 114 5.12 7.00 -0.22
N VAL A 115 5.12 6.40 -1.41
CA VAL A 115 4.09 6.60 -2.45
C VAL A 115 2.73 6.09 -1.96
N ASN A 116 2.68 4.88 -1.41
CA ASN A 116 1.45 4.28 -0.90
C ASN A 116 0.85 5.12 0.24
N GLN A 117 1.67 5.58 1.18
CA GLN A 117 1.21 6.47 2.25
C GLN A 117 0.70 7.81 1.70
N ALA A 118 1.36 8.36 0.66
CA ALA A 118 0.91 9.59 0.01
C ALA A 118 -0.50 9.43 -0.58
N VAL A 119 -0.76 8.33 -1.30
CA VAL A 119 -2.07 8.07 -1.92
C VAL A 119 -3.17 8.00 -0.86
N ILE A 120 -2.94 7.24 0.21
CA ILE A 120 -3.93 7.07 1.28
C ILE A 120 -4.17 8.40 2.02
N CYS A 121 -3.11 9.17 2.27
CA CYS A 121 -3.24 10.50 2.89
C CYS A 121 -4.01 11.47 2.01
N LEU A 122 -3.68 11.53 0.71
CA LEU A 122 -4.39 12.37 -0.26
C LEU A 122 -5.86 12.02 -0.31
N ARG A 123 -6.21 10.73 -0.29
CA ARG A 123 -7.61 10.29 -0.28
C ARG A 123 -8.38 10.84 0.91
N VAL A 124 -7.86 10.72 2.14
CA VAL A 124 -8.51 11.28 3.33
C VAL A 124 -8.52 12.82 3.29
N TRP A 125 -7.46 13.43 2.78
CA TRP A 125 -7.36 14.87 2.65
C TRP A 125 -8.45 15.44 1.72
N TYR A 126 -8.73 14.77 0.60
CA TYR A 126 -9.84 15.11 -0.29
C TYR A 126 -11.20 14.78 0.33
N LEU A 127 -11.31 13.67 1.07
CA LEU A 127 -12.55 13.27 1.77
C LEU A 127 -13.06 14.35 2.74
N PHE A 128 -12.14 15.10 3.36
CA PHE A 128 -12.44 16.21 4.27
C PHE A 128 -12.18 17.59 3.64
N ALA A 129 -12.51 17.77 2.35
CA ALA A 129 -12.30 19.03 1.64
C ALA A 129 -12.78 20.29 2.40
N HIS A 130 -13.93 20.20 3.09
CA HIS A 130 -14.54 21.31 3.84
C HIS A 130 -13.86 21.60 5.19
N ASN A 131 -13.24 20.61 5.84
CA ASN A 131 -12.66 20.80 7.17
C ASN A 131 -11.14 21.05 7.06
N LYS A 132 -10.77 22.34 7.01
CA LYS A 132 -9.37 22.77 6.93
C LYS A 132 -8.51 22.25 8.08
N VAL A 133 -9.09 22.09 9.27
CA VAL A 133 -8.36 21.59 10.45
C VAL A 133 -7.94 20.14 10.23
N ILE A 134 -8.87 19.28 9.81
CA ILE A 134 -8.55 17.87 9.54
C ILE A 134 -7.49 17.75 8.43
N ARG A 135 -7.60 18.56 7.37
CA ARG A 135 -6.60 18.59 6.29
C ARG A 135 -5.21 18.96 6.79
N VAL A 136 -5.10 20.01 7.60
CA VAL A 136 -3.82 20.41 8.20
C VAL A 136 -3.28 19.30 9.11
N VAL A 137 -4.12 18.72 9.95
CA VAL A 137 -3.74 17.61 10.85
C VAL A 137 -3.21 16.41 10.05
N VAL A 138 -3.93 15.96 9.02
CA VAL A 138 -3.52 14.83 8.17
C VAL A 138 -2.19 15.14 7.46
N THR A 139 -2.03 16.33 6.90
CA THR A 139 -0.78 16.72 6.23
C THR A 139 0.40 16.79 7.20
N VAL A 140 0.21 17.35 8.40
CA VAL A 140 1.26 17.42 9.43
C VAL A 140 1.65 16.02 9.90
N ILE A 141 0.69 15.15 10.21
CA ILE A 141 0.96 13.76 10.63
C ILE A 141 1.70 13.01 9.52
N TYR A 142 1.28 13.16 8.26
CA TYR A 142 1.98 12.57 7.12
C TYR A 142 3.44 13.03 7.05
N ILE A 143 3.72 14.34 7.10
CA ILE A 143 5.10 14.85 7.03
C ILE A 143 5.95 14.32 8.19
N VAL A 144 5.40 14.31 9.42
CA VAL A 144 6.09 13.77 10.60
C VAL A 144 6.38 12.27 10.44
N CYS A 145 5.40 11.48 10.01
CA CYS A 145 5.61 10.04 9.81
C CYS A 145 6.63 9.76 8.70
N MET A 146 6.59 10.51 7.60
CA MET A 146 7.49 10.33 6.46
C MET A 146 8.92 10.71 6.79
N THR A 147 9.11 11.82 7.51
CA THR A 147 10.44 12.21 8.02
C THR A 147 11.00 11.18 9.00
N ALA A 148 10.16 10.62 9.88
CA ALA A 148 10.55 9.52 10.76
C ALA A 148 10.95 8.25 9.97
N ILE A 149 10.18 7.84 8.96
CA ILE A 149 10.50 6.67 8.14
C ILE A 149 11.81 6.87 7.38
N VAL A 150 12.00 8.02 6.71
CA VAL A 150 13.22 8.30 5.94
C VAL A 150 14.46 8.35 6.83
N THR A 151 14.37 8.97 8.01
CA THR A 151 15.48 9.01 8.97
C THR A 151 15.83 7.63 9.50
N LEU A 152 14.82 6.83 9.87
CA LEU A 152 15.02 5.44 10.32
C LEU A 152 15.62 4.58 9.20
N LEU A 153 15.13 4.71 7.96
CA LEU A 153 15.67 4.01 6.79
C LEU A 153 17.15 4.36 6.59
N PHE A 154 17.50 5.65 6.60
CA PHE A 154 18.88 6.09 6.41
C PHE A 154 19.81 5.60 7.53
N THR A 155 19.37 5.68 8.79
CA THR A 155 20.14 5.14 9.91
C THR A 155 20.32 3.62 9.79
N SER A 156 19.30 2.89 9.31
CA SER A 156 19.37 1.44 9.11
C SER A 156 20.36 1.03 8.02
N LEU A 157 20.48 1.81 6.95
CA LEU A 157 21.45 1.62 5.87
C LEU A 157 22.88 1.98 6.30
N GLY A 158 23.02 2.90 7.27
CA GLY A 158 24.29 3.35 7.83
C GLY A 158 24.90 2.44 8.90
N VAL A 159 24.14 1.49 9.46
CA VAL A 159 24.69 0.50 10.41
C VAL A 159 25.51 -0.52 9.62
N SER A 160 26.82 -0.55 9.89
CA SER A 160 27.81 -1.37 9.20
C SER A 160 27.37 -2.84 9.04
N PRO A 161 27.59 -3.49 7.87
CA PRO A 161 27.25 -4.89 7.69
C PRO A 161 28.08 -5.74 8.65
N VAL A 162 27.38 -6.46 9.52
CA VAL A 162 27.98 -7.53 10.31
C VAL A 162 28.53 -8.56 9.32
N PRO A 163 29.78 -9.02 9.49
CA PRO A 163 30.33 -9.99 8.56
C PRO A 163 29.57 -11.32 8.75
N TRP A 164 29.25 -12.02 7.65
CA TRP A 164 28.84 -13.43 7.61
C TRP A 164 27.34 -13.81 7.68
N THR A 165 26.40 -13.06 7.09
CA THR A 165 25.06 -13.62 6.80
C THR A 165 24.70 -13.48 5.31
N SER A 166 24.13 -14.57 4.76
CA SER A 166 23.71 -14.76 3.37
C SER A 166 22.97 -13.55 2.78
N CYS A 167 23.04 -13.39 1.45
CA CYS A 167 22.22 -12.42 0.73
C CYS A 167 20.74 -12.53 1.11
N GLY A 168 20.10 -11.41 1.42
CA GLY A 168 18.67 -11.37 1.74
C GLY A 168 18.29 -11.58 3.22
N ARG A 169 19.24 -11.70 4.15
CA ARG A 169 18.94 -11.65 5.59
C ARG A 169 19.38 -10.32 6.20
N LEU A 170 18.41 -9.42 6.40
CA LEU A 170 18.59 -8.28 7.29
C LEU A 170 18.95 -8.82 8.68
N ASN A 171 20.09 -8.37 9.21
CA ASN A 171 20.53 -8.75 10.54
C ASN A 171 19.55 -8.22 11.60
N HIS A 172 19.57 -8.86 12.78
CA HIS A 172 18.81 -8.52 13.99
C HIS A 172 19.15 -7.10 14.50
N ILE A 173 18.76 -6.07 13.76
CA ILE A 173 18.79 -4.70 14.26
C ILE A 173 17.63 -4.64 15.24
N LYS A 174 17.94 -4.58 16.54
CA LYS A 174 16.96 -4.45 17.64
C LYS A 174 15.96 -3.31 17.44
N THR A 175 16.28 -2.39 16.53
CA THR A 175 15.53 -1.17 16.21
C THR A 175 14.66 -1.29 14.94
N TYR A 176 14.71 -2.40 14.18
CA TYR A 176 14.02 -2.49 12.88
C TYR A 176 12.50 -2.27 12.95
N TRP A 177 11.87 -2.73 14.04
CA TRP A 177 10.43 -2.54 14.26
C TRP A 177 9.99 -1.05 14.29
N HIS A 178 10.90 -0.12 14.58
CA HIS A 178 10.59 1.32 14.60
C HIS A 178 10.20 1.83 13.21
N ILE A 179 10.64 1.19 12.13
CA ILE A 179 10.31 1.60 10.74
C ILE A 179 8.79 1.48 10.48
N TYR A 180 8.14 0.47 11.06
CA TYR A 180 6.69 0.25 10.87
C TYR A 180 5.82 1.12 11.78
N LEU A 181 6.36 1.64 12.89
CA LEU A 181 5.57 2.39 13.87
C LEU A 181 4.93 3.65 13.27
N PRO A 182 5.64 4.55 12.55
CA PRO A 182 5.01 5.71 11.93
C PRO A 182 3.92 5.34 10.91
N ALA A 183 4.14 4.27 10.14
CA ALA A 183 3.17 3.79 9.17
C ALA A 183 1.88 3.27 9.85
N VAL A 184 2.01 2.46 10.91
CA VAL A 184 0.88 1.97 11.70
C VAL A 184 0.10 3.13 12.32
N LEU A 185 0.79 4.11 12.90
CA LEU A 185 0.16 5.29 13.50
C LEU A 185 -0.62 6.09 12.46
N LEU A 186 0.00 6.37 11.30
CA LEU A 186 -0.65 7.08 10.20
C LEU A 186 -1.90 6.34 9.74
N HIS A 187 -1.79 5.04 9.42
CA HIS A 187 -2.92 4.23 8.97
C HIS A 187 -4.04 4.15 10.00
N SER A 188 -3.71 4.00 11.28
CA SER A 188 -4.69 3.96 12.37
C SER A 188 -5.48 5.27 12.47
N VAL A 189 -4.80 6.42 12.40
CA VAL A 189 -5.46 7.74 12.45
C VAL A 189 -6.36 7.94 11.23
N LEU A 190 -5.88 7.60 10.03
CA LEU A 190 -6.66 7.73 8.79
C LEU A 190 -7.88 6.78 8.78
N TYR A 191 -7.72 5.57 9.31
CA TYR A 191 -8.81 4.62 9.52
C TYR A 191 -9.85 5.18 10.49
N ILE A 192 -9.42 5.71 11.64
CA ILE A 192 -10.32 6.33 12.63
C ILE A 192 -11.10 7.48 12.00
N PHE A 193 -10.44 8.38 11.26
CA PHE A 193 -11.16 9.48 10.59
C PHE A 193 -12.20 8.98 9.59
N THR A 194 -11.86 7.94 8.83
CA THR A 194 -12.80 7.34 7.87
C THR A 194 -14.00 6.72 8.60
N VAL A 195 -13.77 5.93 9.65
CA VAL A 195 -14.84 5.31 10.46
C VAL A 195 -15.70 6.37 11.16
N CYS A 196 -15.09 7.37 11.80
CA CYS A 196 -15.82 8.45 12.49
C CYS A 196 -16.75 9.21 11.54
N ARG A 197 -16.29 9.47 10.30
CA ARG A 197 -17.14 10.09 9.27
C ARG A 197 -18.32 9.18 8.91
N THR A 198 -18.08 7.91 8.65
CA THR A 198 -19.13 6.98 8.24
C THR A 198 -20.16 6.78 9.36
N VAL A 199 -19.72 6.67 10.62
CA VAL A 199 -20.61 6.55 11.80
C VAL A 199 -21.36 7.85 12.09
N GLY A 200 -20.75 9.02 11.87
CA GLY A 200 -21.44 10.30 12.03
C GLY A 200 -22.68 10.44 11.14
N ASN A 201 -22.69 9.76 10.00
CA ASN A 201 -23.83 9.73 9.07
C ASN A 201 -24.80 8.55 9.34
N MET A 202 -24.53 7.71 10.33
CA MET A 202 -25.30 6.49 10.62
C MET A 202 -26.73 6.77 11.09
N SER A 203 -26.94 7.88 11.80
CA SER A 203 -28.26 8.28 12.29
C SER A 203 -29.29 8.47 11.16
N TRP A 204 -28.83 8.79 9.94
CA TRP A 204 -29.70 9.03 8.79
C TRP A 204 -29.92 7.80 7.91
N ARG A 205 -28.95 6.87 7.81
CA ARG A 205 -28.98 5.74 6.85
C ARG A 205 -29.25 4.37 7.48
N GLY A 206 -29.23 4.26 8.81
CA GLY A 206 -29.31 2.97 9.51
C GLY A 206 -28.05 2.11 9.34
N LEU A 207 -27.96 1.01 10.10
CA LEU A 207 -26.74 0.19 10.18
C LEU A 207 -26.35 -0.46 8.84
N ARG A 208 -27.32 -1.06 8.13
CA ARG A 208 -27.07 -1.75 6.85
C ARG A 208 -26.61 -0.80 5.75
N GLY A 209 -27.27 0.35 5.61
CA GLY A 209 -26.87 1.38 4.65
C GLY A 209 -25.52 2.01 4.97
N THR A 210 -25.15 2.08 6.25
CA THR A 210 -23.84 2.57 6.70
C THR A 210 -22.72 1.58 6.36
N ALA A 211 -22.95 0.27 6.55
CA ALA A 211 -21.99 -0.77 6.19
C ALA A 211 -21.76 -0.85 4.68
N GLU A 212 -22.84 -0.81 3.88
CA GLU A 212 -22.75 -0.80 2.41
C GLU A 212 -21.99 0.44 1.92
N HIS A 213 -22.25 1.61 2.53
CA HIS A 213 -21.52 2.84 2.20
C HIS A 213 -20.05 2.78 2.61
N PHE A 214 -19.72 2.24 3.79
CA PHE A 214 -18.34 2.06 4.25
C PHE A 214 -17.53 1.17 3.31
N VAL A 215 -18.13 0.07 2.85
CA VAL A 215 -17.51 -0.83 1.88
C VAL A 215 -17.33 -0.12 0.53
N ALA A 216 -18.36 0.59 0.05
CA ALA A 216 -18.30 1.34 -1.20
C ALA A 216 -17.28 2.49 -1.18
N GLU A 217 -17.08 3.15 -0.03
CA GLU A 217 -16.06 4.19 0.16
C GLU A 217 -14.65 3.62 0.32
N GLY A 218 -14.47 2.29 0.24
CA GLY A 218 -13.17 1.63 0.33
C GLY A 218 -12.63 1.47 1.75
N GLY A 219 -13.49 1.48 2.76
CA GLY A 219 -13.14 1.21 4.16
C GLY A 219 -12.33 -0.09 4.40
N PRO A 220 -12.65 -1.23 3.75
CA PRO A 220 -11.88 -2.46 3.88
C PRO A 220 -10.40 -2.33 3.51
N MET A 221 -10.06 -1.44 2.57
CA MET A 221 -8.67 -1.16 2.18
C MET A 221 -7.82 -0.76 3.39
N TYR A 222 -8.31 0.22 4.16
CA TYR A 222 -7.61 0.75 5.32
C TYR A 222 -7.46 -0.31 6.41
N LEU A 223 -8.48 -1.14 6.61
CA LEU A 223 -8.44 -2.23 7.58
C LEU A 223 -7.37 -3.25 7.20
N VAL A 224 -7.37 -3.75 5.96
CA VAL A 224 -6.38 -4.71 5.46
C VAL A 224 -4.96 -4.16 5.58
N ALA A 225 -4.74 -2.93 5.13
CA ALA A 225 -3.44 -2.27 5.23
C ALA A 225 -2.98 -2.10 6.69
N THR A 226 -3.89 -1.68 7.59
CA THR A 226 -3.57 -1.51 9.02
C THR A 226 -3.25 -2.84 9.67
N CYS A 227 -4.02 -3.90 9.39
CA CYS A 227 -3.75 -5.24 9.91
C CYS A 227 -2.41 -5.80 9.42
N ALA A 228 -2.08 -5.61 8.15
CA ALA A 228 -0.81 -6.05 7.57
C ALA A 228 0.38 -5.33 8.21
N LEU A 229 0.30 -4.01 8.38
CA LEU A 229 1.33 -3.22 9.05
C LEU A 229 1.44 -3.56 10.55
N LEU A 230 0.31 -3.82 11.23
CA LEU A 230 0.30 -4.25 12.63
C LEU A 230 0.96 -5.62 12.78
N TYR A 231 0.72 -6.57 11.88
CA TYR A 231 1.41 -7.86 11.86
C TYR A 231 2.93 -7.67 11.81
N SER A 232 3.42 -6.85 10.89
CA SER A 232 4.86 -6.57 10.77
C SER A 232 5.42 -5.83 11.96
N PHE A 233 4.70 -4.83 12.48
CA PHE A 233 5.11 -4.09 13.68
C PHE A 233 5.22 -5.02 14.89
N ILE A 234 4.15 -5.76 15.22
CA ILE A 234 4.10 -6.66 16.38
C ILE A 234 5.14 -7.76 16.23
N GLY A 235 5.18 -8.46 15.09
CA GLY A 235 6.13 -9.54 14.85
C GLY A 235 7.59 -9.06 14.93
N ALA A 236 7.89 -7.87 14.41
CA ALA A 236 9.23 -7.29 14.50
C ALA A 236 9.66 -6.92 15.92
N THR A 237 8.73 -6.74 16.88
CA THR A 237 9.10 -6.52 18.31
C THR A 237 9.66 -7.76 18.98
N PHE A 238 9.33 -8.97 18.49
CA PHE A 238 9.80 -10.25 19.02
C PHE A 238 11.23 -10.57 18.58
N THR A 239 12.17 -9.65 18.84
CA THR A 239 13.59 -9.74 18.43
C THR A 239 14.37 -10.92 19.02
N LYS A 240 13.77 -11.72 19.91
CA LYS A 240 14.39 -12.94 20.47
C LYS A 240 13.84 -14.22 19.86
N ASP A 241 12.73 -14.14 19.12
CA ASP A 241 12.08 -15.28 18.49
C ASP A 241 12.13 -15.15 16.97
N PRO A 242 13.07 -15.86 16.31
CA PRO A 242 13.21 -15.84 14.86
C PRO A 242 11.91 -16.20 14.12
N GLN A 243 11.08 -17.09 14.69
CA GLN A 243 9.82 -17.53 14.09
C GLN A 243 8.83 -16.39 13.90
N ALA A 244 8.80 -15.44 14.83
CA ALA A 244 7.93 -14.28 14.76
C ALA A 244 8.58 -13.13 13.99
N TYR A 245 9.86 -12.84 14.26
CA TYR A 245 10.56 -11.68 13.71
C TYR A 245 10.80 -11.77 12.19
N MET A 246 11.34 -12.90 11.71
CA MET A 246 11.75 -13.02 10.30
C MET A 246 10.58 -12.85 9.32
N PRO A 247 9.49 -13.64 9.40
CA PRO A 247 8.39 -13.48 8.47
C PRO A 247 7.67 -12.14 8.62
N ALA A 248 7.63 -11.55 9.82
CA ALA A 248 7.02 -10.24 10.01
C ALA A 248 7.81 -9.10 9.36
N ALA A 249 9.14 -9.17 9.36
CA ALA A 249 10.01 -8.10 8.89
C ALA A 249 10.47 -8.26 7.43
N GLN A 250 10.57 -9.48 6.91
CA GLN A 250 11.27 -9.78 5.64
C GLN A 250 10.38 -10.36 4.54
N SER A 251 9.14 -10.73 4.83
CA SER A 251 8.31 -11.50 3.89
C SER A 251 7.68 -10.71 2.75
N TYR A 252 7.93 -9.39 2.65
CA TYR A 252 7.27 -8.47 1.71
C TYR A 252 5.74 -8.32 1.89
N PHE A 253 5.14 -9.12 2.76
CA PHE A 253 3.71 -9.17 3.04
C PHE A 253 3.01 -7.83 3.36
N PRO A 254 3.55 -6.93 4.23
CA PRO A 254 2.88 -5.66 4.48
C PRO A 254 2.88 -4.75 3.25
N ASN A 255 3.99 -4.72 2.49
CA ASN A 255 4.14 -3.86 1.33
C ASN A 255 3.21 -4.32 0.20
N SER A 256 3.14 -5.63 -0.05
CA SER A 256 2.25 -6.21 -1.07
C SER A 256 0.78 -5.90 -0.78
N LEU A 257 0.31 -6.14 0.45
CA LEU A 257 -1.07 -5.87 0.82
C LEU A 257 -1.42 -4.39 0.77
N VAL A 258 -0.52 -3.50 1.22
CA VAL A 258 -0.74 -2.06 1.14
C VAL A 258 -0.82 -1.61 -0.33
N ALA A 259 0.09 -2.07 -1.19
CA ALA A 259 0.10 -1.72 -2.61
C ALA A 259 -1.17 -2.19 -3.34
N ILE A 260 -1.57 -3.46 -3.15
CA ILE A 260 -2.81 -4.03 -3.72
C ILE A 260 -4.02 -3.22 -3.24
N ALA A 261 -4.11 -2.98 -1.94
CA ALA A 261 -5.23 -2.24 -1.35
C ALA A 261 -5.33 -0.82 -1.95
N VAL A 262 -4.19 -0.12 -2.09
CA VAL A 262 -4.12 1.20 -2.71
C VAL A 262 -4.53 1.18 -4.18
N CYS A 263 -4.03 0.22 -4.96
CA CYS A 263 -4.35 0.10 -6.38
C CYS A 263 -5.85 -0.14 -6.59
N HIS A 264 -6.46 -1.07 -5.85
CA HIS A 264 -7.91 -1.35 -5.88
C HIS A 264 -8.75 -0.14 -5.50
N ALA A 265 -8.28 0.65 -4.54
CA ALA A 265 -8.96 1.88 -4.18
C ALA A 265 -8.95 2.92 -5.29
N MET A 266 -7.84 3.06 -6.01
CA MET A 266 -7.75 4.01 -7.12
C MET A 266 -8.56 3.53 -8.33
N LEU A 267 -8.49 2.24 -8.64
CA LEU A 267 -9.29 1.60 -9.68
C LEU A 267 -10.78 1.72 -9.38
N SER A 268 -11.23 1.44 -8.16
CA SER A 268 -12.66 1.52 -7.82
C SER A 268 -13.23 2.92 -7.98
N ILE A 269 -12.45 3.97 -7.71
CA ILE A 269 -12.85 5.37 -7.97
C ILE A 269 -13.00 5.64 -9.48
N ARG A 270 -12.04 5.20 -10.30
CA ARG A 270 -12.08 5.38 -11.76
C ARG A 270 -13.20 4.58 -12.42
N THR A 271 -13.36 3.32 -12.03
CA THR A 271 -14.46 2.47 -12.50
C THR A 271 -15.82 3.04 -12.10
N LEU A 272 -15.94 3.62 -10.90
CA LEU A 272 -17.16 4.31 -10.48
C LEU A 272 -17.41 5.58 -11.30
N ALA A 273 -16.37 6.35 -11.59
CA ALA A 273 -16.44 7.54 -12.45
C ALA A 273 -16.93 7.21 -13.86
N ALA A 274 -16.36 6.16 -14.46
CA ALA A 274 -16.77 5.68 -15.77
C ALA A 274 -18.22 5.19 -15.79
N ARG A 275 -18.68 4.48 -14.74
CA ARG A 275 -20.08 4.03 -14.64
C ARG A 275 -21.08 5.18 -14.52
N LEU A 276 -20.65 6.30 -13.94
CA LEU A 276 -21.48 7.48 -13.76
C LEU A 276 -21.35 8.49 -14.91
N ASP A 277 -20.50 8.21 -15.91
CA ASP A 277 -20.14 9.11 -17.01
C ASP A 277 -19.72 10.51 -16.54
N VAL A 278 -18.93 10.53 -15.47
CA VAL A 278 -18.57 11.74 -14.74
C VAL A 278 -17.06 11.81 -14.59
N ASP A 279 -16.50 13.02 -14.72
CA ASP A 279 -15.07 13.25 -14.50
C ASP A 279 -14.68 12.79 -13.07
N PRO A 280 -13.66 11.91 -12.91
CA PRO A 280 -13.24 11.44 -11.59
C PRO A 280 -12.79 12.56 -10.65
N THR A 281 -12.33 13.71 -11.17
CA THR A 281 -12.06 14.90 -10.36
C THR A 281 -13.34 15.50 -9.77
N TRP A 282 -14.47 15.41 -10.49
CA TRP A 282 -15.79 15.83 -10.02
C TRP A 282 -16.33 14.91 -8.91
N LEU A 283 -16.09 13.59 -8.99
CA LEU A 283 -16.45 12.66 -7.90
C LEU A 283 -15.66 12.91 -6.61
N LEU A 284 -14.38 13.23 -6.73
CA LEU A 284 -13.54 13.64 -5.60
C LEU A 284 -13.93 15.03 -5.07
N SER A 285 -14.55 15.85 -5.91
CA SER A 285 -15.10 17.16 -5.57
C SER A 285 -16.59 17.06 -5.22
N HIS A 286 -16.91 16.47 -4.06
CA HIS A 286 -18.26 16.48 -3.47
C HIS A 286 -18.94 17.87 -3.37
N SER A 287 -18.23 18.96 -3.67
CA SER A 287 -18.79 20.31 -3.80
C SER A 287 -19.88 20.41 -4.86
N GLU A 288 -19.81 19.65 -5.95
CA GLU A 288 -20.82 19.76 -7.02
C GLU A 288 -22.01 18.83 -6.78
N LEU A 289 -21.78 17.60 -6.30
CA LEU A 289 -22.86 16.68 -5.93
C LEU A 289 -23.73 17.17 -4.77
N SER A 290 -23.15 17.87 -3.79
CA SER A 290 -23.90 18.46 -2.67
C SER A 290 -24.70 19.72 -3.06
N ARG A 291 -24.36 20.37 -4.18
CA ARG A 291 -25.13 21.50 -4.74
C ARG A 291 -26.35 21.04 -5.50
N ILE A 292 -26.30 19.83 -6.04
CA ILE A 292 -27.39 19.25 -6.81
C ILE A 292 -28.46 18.76 -5.84
N ARG A 293 -29.59 19.48 -5.79
CA ARG A 293 -30.80 18.97 -5.13
C ARG A 293 -31.35 17.84 -5.99
N TRP A 294 -31.31 16.63 -5.49
CA TRP A 294 -31.93 15.49 -6.15
C TRP A 294 -32.97 14.84 -5.23
N LYS A 295 -33.99 14.26 -5.85
CA LYS A 295 -35.07 13.53 -5.22
C LYS A 295 -35.19 12.17 -5.89
N ARG A 296 -35.72 11.20 -5.14
CA ARG A 296 -35.99 9.87 -5.69
C ARG A 296 -37.35 9.90 -6.36
N GLY A 297 -37.38 9.55 -7.65
CA GLY A 297 -38.60 9.42 -8.43
C GLY A 297 -39.42 8.21 -8.00
N PRO A 298 -40.71 8.17 -8.36
CA PRO A 298 -41.65 7.11 -8.00
C PRO A 298 -41.25 5.72 -8.53
N GLU A 299 -40.45 5.65 -9.59
CA GLU A 299 -39.95 4.40 -10.17
C GLU A 299 -38.49 4.07 -9.77
N GLY A 300 -37.94 4.77 -8.77
CA GLY A 300 -36.58 4.55 -8.30
C GLY A 300 -35.49 5.29 -9.09
N GLU A 301 -35.88 6.09 -10.09
CA GLU A 301 -35.00 7.02 -10.80
C GLU A 301 -34.51 8.17 -9.90
N VAL A 302 -33.37 8.75 -10.26
CA VAL A 302 -32.79 9.91 -9.57
C VAL A 302 -33.19 11.17 -10.34
N VAL A 303 -34.09 11.96 -9.78
CA VAL A 303 -34.55 13.23 -10.36
C VAL A 303 -33.69 14.35 -9.81
N VAL A 304 -32.94 15.00 -10.68
CA VAL A 304 -32.10 16.16 -10.35
C VAL A 304 -32.90 17.45 -10.63
N ASP A 305 -33.16 18.27 -9.60
CA ASP A 305 -33.79 19.57 -9.77
C ASP A 305 -32.76 20.53 -10.42
N CYS A 306 -32.76 20.62 -11.74
CA CYS A 306 -32.07 21.70 -12.45
C CYS A 306 -32.88 23.00 -12.25
N GLU A 307 -32.39 23.93 -11.42
CA GLU A 307 -32.89 25.30 -11.44
C GLU A 307 -32.49 25.94 -12.79
N LEU A 308 -33.34 25.75 -13.81
CA LEU A 308 -33.34 26.58 -15.00
C LEU A 308 -33.57 28.01 -14.51
N ALA A 309 -32.52 28.82 -14.55
CA ALA A 309 -32.61 30.25 -14.31
C ALA A 309 -33.75 30.79 -15.19
N ARG A 310 -34.83 31.19 -14.52
CA ARG A 310 -35.99 31.82 -15.14
C ARG A 310 -35.61 33.24 -15.54
N ASN A 311 -34.76 33.35 -16.56
CA ASN A 311 -34.59 34.50 -17.42
C ASN A 311 -34.10 33.93 -18.74
N GLY A 312 -34.98 33.93 -19.73
CA GLY A 312 -34.68 33.41 -21.05
C GLY A 312 -33.57 34.23 -21.68
N ASP A 313 -32.40 33.60 -21.79
CA ASP A 313 -31.41 33.76 -22.85
C ASP A 313 -30.42 32.59 -22.68
N VAL A 314 -30.73 31.47 -23.33
CA VAL A 314 -29.78 30.35 -23.44
C VAL A 314 -28.81 30.71 -24.56
N GLU A 315 -27.69 31.32 -24.20
CA GLU A 315 -26.57 31.50 -25.10
C GLU A 315 -25.89 30.13 -25.27
N LEU A 316 -26.17 29.47 -26.40
CA LEU A 316 -25.46 28.26 -26.81
C LEU A 316 -24.00 28.63 -27.07
N ALA A 317 -23.11 28.27 -26.14
CA ALA A 317 -21.68 28.34 -26.37
C ALA A 317 -21.31 27.41 -27.54
N PRO A 318 -20.71 27.92 -28.62
CA PRO A 318 -20.30 27.08 -29.74
C PRO A 318 -19.17 26.17 -29.29
N LEU A 319 -19.36 24.86 -29.50
CA LEU A 319 -18.30 23.87 -29.44
C LEU A 319 -17.29 24.18 -30.55
N SER A 320 -16.14 24.75 -30.18
CA SER A 320 -14.97 24.77 -31.06
C SER A 320 -14.40 23.35 -31.14
N MET A 321 -14.40 22.79 -32.35
CA MET A 321 -13.63 21.60 -32.74
C MET A 321 -12.15 21.74 -32.39
#